data_AF-V5F0Q8-F1
#
_entry.id   AF-V5F0Q8-F1
#
_cell.length_a   1.000
_cell.length_b   1.000
_cell.length_c   1.000
_cell.angle_alpha   90.00
_cell.angle_beta   90.00
_cell.angle_gamma   90.00
#
_symmetry.space_group_name_H-M   'P 1'
#
loop_
_entity.id
_entity.type
_entity.pdbx_description
1 polymer ?
#
loop_
_entity_poly.entity_id
_entity_poly.type
_entity_poly.pdbx_seq_one_letter_code
_entity_poly.pdbx_strand_id
1 'polypeptide(L)'
;MALNPTLARTAAKHNSAYGSVLDRFLVTHPPAVAKPSRPSRTPNPSSSSSVFEPTKSATTGCWAPPKYSLRRQAALVKEAALTGQLSSLPDGPRTARVTSRLQRLAAAHALEETASQYQFKPRTELVLSKPTRLGERAVKHSHRIPSAERQAALAAAKELVKEVGPYAGRAKVFKGSREDRGKHRRDEAVQGKLDGMKQVVRDWQEGLNEARGKAKPGLPF
;
A
#
# COMPACT_ATOMS: atom_id res chain seq x y z
N MET A 1 11.97 27.60 7.57
CA MET A 1 11.67 26.29 6.95
C MET A 1 11.87 26.44 5.45
N ALA A 2 12.92 25.81 4.90
CA ALA A 2 13.27 25.92 3.49
C ALA A 2 12.56 24.81 2.69
N LEU A 3 11.55 25.20 1.90
CA LEU A 3 10.92 24.31 0.92
C LEU A 3 11.82 24.28 -0.31
N ASN A 4 12.55 23.19 -0.51
CA ASN A 4 13.38 22.99 -1.71
C ASN A 4 12.47 22.76 -2.94
N PRO A 5 12.48 23.63 -3.96
CA PRO A 5 11.72 23.42 -5.19
C PRO A 5 12.46 22.45 -6.12
N THR A 6 12.39 21.14 -5.85
CA THR A 6 13.10 20.11 -6.65
C THR A 6 12.33 19.63 -7.89
N LEU A 7 11.29 20.34 -8.34
CA LEU A 7 10.39 19.85 -9.41
C LEU A 7 10.58 20.48 -10.81
N ALA A 8 11.52 21.41 -11.02
CA ALA A 8 11.62 22.12 -12.31
C ALA A 8 12.42 21.38 -13.42
N ARG A 9 13.03 20.21 -13.17
CA ARG A 9 14.14 19.73 -14.02
C ARG A 9 13.83 18.68 -15.11
N THR A 10 12.58 18.39 -15.48
CA THR A 10 12.31 17.31 -16.47
C THR A 10 11.44 17.62 -17.68
N ALA A 11 10.99 18.87 -17.90
CA ALA A 11 10.12 19.16 -19.05
C ALA A 11 10.88 19.25 -20.40
N ALA A 12 12.17 19.61 -20.41
CA ALA A 12 12.85 20.01 -21.64
C ALA A 12 13.38 18.86 -22.53
N LYS A 13 13.28 17.59 -22.12
CA LYS A 13 14.05 16.50 -22.76
C LYS A 13 13.40 15.83 -23.98
N HIS A 14 12.15 16.16 -24.33
CA HIS A 14 11.45 15.47 -25.44
C HIS A 14 10.68 16.39 -26.39
N ASN A 15 11.09 17.66 -26.51
CA ASN A 15 10.58 18.54 -27.56
C ASN A 15 11.29 18.18 -28.87
N SER A 16 10.61 17.41 -29.72
CA SER A 16 11.08 17.25 -31.11
C SER A 16 10.84 18.52 -31.91
N ALA A 17 11.35 18.60 -33.14
CA ALA A 17 10.99 19.64 -34.11
C ALA A 17 9.47 19.82 -34.31
N TYR A 18 8.68 18.77 -34.06
CA TYR A 18 7.22 18.76 -34.17
C TYR A 18 6.48 19.04 -32.84
N GLY A 19 7.16 19.63 -31.85
CA GLY A 19 6.58 19.92 -30.53
C GLY A 19 6.49 18.71 -29.61
N SER A 20 5.76 18.92 -28.50
CA SER A 20 5.50 17.92 -27.47
C SER A 20 4.60 16.79 -27.99
N VAL A 21 4.46 15.70 -27.22
CA VAL A 21 3.56 14.60 -27.61
C VAL A 21 2.10 15.06 -27.53
N LEU A 22 1.80 15.93 -26.55
CA LEU A 22 0.51 16.60 -26.43
C LEU A 22 0.17 17.47 -27.65
N ASP A 23 1.11 18.29 -28.14
CA ASP A 23 0.85 19.17 -29.29
C ASP A 23 0.43 18.39 -30.53
N ARG A 24 1.17 17.31 -30.84
CA ARG A 24 0.83 16.43 -31.98
C ARG A 24 -0.51 15.75 -31.80
N PHE A 25 -0.85 15.37 -30.57
CA PHE A 25 -2.15 14.81 -30.26
C PHE A 25 -3.27 15.84 -30.48
N LEU A 26 -3.12 17.07 -30.01
CA LEU A 26 -4.14 18.12 -30.19
C LEU A 26 -4.30 18.56 -31.65
N VAL A 27 -3.23 18.55 -32.44
CA VAL A 27 -3.30 18.79 -33.90
C VAL A 27 -4.08 17.69 -34.62
N THR A 28 -3.90 16.43 -34.21
CA THR A 28 -4.57 15.27 -34.83
C THR A 28 -5.99 15.04 -34.30
N HIS A 29 -6.26 15.45 -33.07
CA HIS A 29 -7.53 15.30 -32.37
C HIS A 29 -7.93 16.64 -31.74
N PRO A 30 -8.38 17.63 -32.53
CA PRO A 30 -8.79 18.92 -32.00
C PRO A 30 -9.98 18.73 -31.04
N PRO A 31 -9.95 19.35 -29.84
CA PRO A 31 -11.04 19.24 -28.88
C PRO A 31 -12.34 19.75 -29.50
N ALA A 32 -13.44 19.06 -29.23
CA ALA A 32 -14.74 19.36 -29.84
C ALA A 32 -15.21 20.82 -29.64
N VAL A 33 -14.75 21.47 -28.57
CA VAL A 33 -15.06 22.87 -28.23
C VAL A 33 -14.53 23.86 -29.28
N ALA A 34 -13.51 23.49 -30.05
CA ALA A 34 -12.84 24.37 -31.00
C ALA A 34 -13.25 24.16 -32.47
N LYS A 35 -14.33 23.45 -32.77
CA LYS A 35 -14.83 23.33 -34.15
C LYS A 35 -15.65 24.58 -34.52
N PRO A 36 -15.11 25.54 -35.31
CA PRO A 36 -15.97 26.46 -36.04
C PRO A 36 -16.88 25.64 -36.95
N SER A 37 -18.15 26.00 -37.00
CA SER A 37 -19.19 25.40 -37.85
C SER A 37 -18.79 25.45 -39.32
N ARG A 38 -17.97 24.50 -39.78
CA ARG A 38 -17.60 24.38 -41.19
C ARG A 38 -18.57 23.39 -41.84
N PRO A 39 -19.33 23.81 -42.87
CA PRO A 39 -20.29 22.94 -43.52
C PRO A 39 -19.58 21.84 -44.32
N SER A 40 -19.99 20.61 -44.01
CA SER A 40 -20.10 19.43 -44.88
C SER A 40 -18.97 19.08 -45.87
N ARG A 41 -18.25 17.99 -45.57
CA ARG A 41 -17.95 16.97 -46.59
C ARG A 41 -18.08 15.56 -46.01
N THR A 42 -19.22 14.94 -46.35
CA THR A 42 -19.61 13.51 -46.29
C THR A 42 -19.38 12.73 -44.98
N PRO A 43 -20.46 12.26 -44.33
CA PRO A 43 -20.40 11.51 -43.08
C PRO A 43 -20.16 10.02 -43.36
N ASN A 44 -19.05 9.48 -42.85
CA ASN A 44 -19.11 8.11 -42.36
C ASN A 44 -19.52 8.18 -40.89
N PRO A 45 -20.75 7.77 -40.53
CA PRO A 45 -21.21 7.72 -39.13
C PRO A 45 -20.63 6.50 -38.39
N SER A 46 -19.35 6.20 -38.59
CA SER A 46 -18.69 5.06 -37.95
C SER A 46 -18.05 5.49 -36.64
N SER A 47 -18.90 5.65 -35.62
CA SER A 47 -18.59 5.79 -34.20
C SER A 47 -17.71 6.99 -33.80
N SER A 48 -18.27 7.87 -32.98
CA SER A 48 -17.53 8.77 -32.08
C SER A 48 -16.79 7.97 -30.98
N SER A 49 -16.15 6.86 -31.35
CA SER A 49 -15.46 5.99 -30.41
C SER A 49 -14.30 6.75 -29.78
N SER A 50 -14.30 6.77 -28.44
CA SER A 50 -13.24 7.40 -27.67
C SER A 50 -11.89 6.80 -28.07
N VAL A 51 -10.95 7.67 -28.43
CA VAL A 51 -9.60 7.32 -28.90
C VAL A 51 -8.81 6.54 -27.83
N PHE A 52 -9.22 6.65 -26.56
CA PHE A 52 -8.60 6.01 -25.41
C PHE A 52 -9.28 4.72 -24.96
N GLU A 53 -10.44 4.38 -25.52
CA GLU A 53 -11.21 3.20 -25.14
C GLU A 53 -11.10 2.07 -26.17
N PRO A 54 -11.11 0.80 -25.73
CA PRO A 54 -11.25 -0.33 -26.64
C PRO A 54 -12.58 -0.25 -27.39
N THR A 55 -12.58 -0.54 -28.68
CA THR A 55 -13.79 -0.49 -29.52
C THR A 55 -14.17 -1.88 -29.99
N LYS A 56 -15.42 -2.29 -29.81
CA LYS A 56 -15.90 -3.57 -30.33
C LYS A 56 -16.24 -3.42 -31.82
N SER A 57 -15.64 -4.25 -32.67
CA SER A 57 -15.94 -4.29 -34.10
C SER A 57 -17.35 -4.83 -34.32
N ALA A 58 -18.19 -4.11 -35.08
CA ALA A 58 -19.54 -4.54 -35.40
C ALA A 58 -19.56 -5.79 -36.29
N THR A 59 -18.56 -5.92 -37.18
CA THR A 59 -18.48 -7.00 -38.17
C THR A 59 -17.96 -8.29 -37.56
N THR A 60 -16.90 -8.21 -36.75
CA THR A 60 -16.21 -9.40 -36.19
C THR A 60 -16.60 -9.70 -34.75
N GLY A 61 -17.23 -8.77 -34.04
CA GLY A 61 -17.54 -8.89 -32.60
C GLY A 61 -16.32 -8.86 -31.67
N CYS A 62 -15.10 -8.80 -32.22
CA CYS A 62 -13.86 -8.73 -31.45
C CYS A 62 -13.61 -7.33 -30.89
N TRP A 63 -13.01 -7.26 -29.70
CA TRP A 63 -12.53 -6.00 -29.12
C TRP A 63 -11.20 -5.58 -29.73
N ALA A 64 -11.19 -4.44 -30.41
CA ALA A 64 -9.96 -3.80 -30.83
C ALA A 64 -9.33 -3.04 -29.66
N PRO A 65 -8.00 -3.08 -29.49
CA PRO A 65 -7.33 -2.27 -28.47
C PRO A 65 -7.50 -0.77 -28.76
N PRO A 66 -7.37 0.10 -27.74
CA PRO A 66 -7.47 1.54 -27.94
C PRO A 66 -6.37 2.05 -28.89
N LYS A 67 -6.67 3.09 -29.68
CA LYS A 67 -5.74 3.67 -30.65
C LYS A 67 -4.44 4.16 -29.99
N TYR A 68 -4.52 4.64 -28.75
CA TYR A 68 -3.35 4.93 -27.92
C TYR A 68 -3.28 3.95 -26.74
N SER A 69 -2.13 3.28 -26.58
CA SER A 69 -1.89 2.39 -25.44
C SER A 69 -1.90 3.14 -24.11
N LEU A 70 -2.17 2.44 -23.01
CA LEU A 70 -2.20 3.03 -21.65
C LEU A 70 -0.93 3.79 -21.28
N ARG A 71 0.24 3.39 -21.80
CA ARG A 71 1.51 4.10 -21.61
C ARG A 71 1.51 5.44 -22.34
N ARG A 72 1.05 5.50 -23.59
CA ARG A 72 0.93 6.74 -24.36
C ARG A 72 -0.13 7.68 -23.77
N GLN A 73 -1.26 7.14 -23.35
CA GLN A 73 -2.28 7.89 -22.61
C GLN A 73 -1.68 8.53 -21.35
N ALA A 74 -0.90 7.78 -20.56
CA ALA A 74 -0.26 8.32 -19.37
C ALA A 74 0.76 9.43 -19.68
N ALA A 75 1.50 9.34 -20.79
CA ALA A 75 2.40 10.40 -21.24
C ALA A 75 1.64 11.68 -21.63
N LEU A 76 0.57 11.55 -22.41
CA LEU A 76 -0.31 12.67 -22.79
C LEU A 76 -0.92 13.34 -21.57
N VAL A 77 -1.49 12.55 -20.66
CA VAL A 77 -2.10 13.06 -19.42
C VAL A 77 -1.08 13.75 -18.53
N LYS A 78 0.16 13.24 -18.46
CA LYS A 78 1.24 13.87 -17.70
C LYS A 78 1.61 15.23 -18.30
N GLU A 79 1.80 15.31 -19.62
CA GLU A 79 2.10 16.58 -20.31
C GLU A 79 0.94 17.58 -20.20
N ALA A 80 -0.30 17.12 -20.35
CA ALA A 80 -1.49 17.96 -20.20
C ALA A 80 -1.67 18.48 -18.77
N ALA A 81 -1.40 17.64 -17.75
CA ALA A 81 -1.42 18.07 -16.36
C ALA A 81 -0.33 19.12 -16.06
N LEU A 82 0.86 18.99 -16.68
CA LEU A 82 1.94 19.97 -16.52
C LEU A 82 1.64 21.30 -17.21
N THR A 83 0.94 21.28 -18.33
CA THR A 83 0.58 22.49 -19.11
C THR A 83 -0.77 23.09 -18.72
N GLY A 84 -1.51 22.46 -17.81
CA GLY A 84 -2.87 22.89 -17.43
C GLY A 84 -3.94 22.61 -18.49
N GLN A 85 -3.64 21.83 -19.53
CA GLN A 85 -4.55 21.50 -20.63
C GLN A 85 -5.27 20.16 -20.44
N LEU A 86 -5.47 19.71 -19.20
CA LEU A 86 -6.06 18.40 -18.93
C LEU A 86 -7.50 18.27 -19.48
N SER A 87 -8.23 19.38 -19.58
CA SER A 87 -9.59 19.45 -20.12
C SER A 87 -9.70 19.33 -21.64
N SER A 88 -8.59 19.45 -22.38
CA SER A 88 -8.58 19.28 -23.84
C SER A 88 -8.46 17.82 -24.28
N LEU A 89 -8.04 16.93 -23.38
CA LEU A 89 -7.95 15.49 -23.66
C LEU A 89 -9.33 14.82 -23.53
N PRO A 90 -9.63 13.78 -24.34
CA PRO A 90 -10.84 13.00 -24.16
C PRO A 90 -10.81 12.22 -22.85
N ASP A 91 -12.01 11.94 -22.31
CA ASP A 91 -12.16 11.14 -21.11
C ASP A 91 -11.64 9.70 -21.31
N GLY A 92 -11.08 9.15 -20.24
CA GLY A 92 -10.43 7.85 -20.26
C GLY A 92 -9.89 7.42 -18.89
N PRO A 93 -9.39 6.18 -18.75
CA PRO A 93 -9.02 5.61 -17.46
C PRO A 93 -7.84 6.33 -16.79
N ARG A 94 -6.95 6.93 -17.59
CA ARG A 94 -5.78 7.69 -17.08
C ARG A 94 -6.13 9.13 -16.75
N THR A 95 -6.94 9.81 -17.56
CA THR A 95 -7.43 11.16 -17.27
C THR A 95 -8.26 11.14 -16.00
N ALA A 96 -9.24 10.24 -15.87
CA ALA A 96 -10.09 10.10 -14.69
C ALA A 96 -9.30 9.88 -13.37
N ARG A 97 -8.24 9.08 -13.41
CA ARG A 97 -7.36 8.85 -12.24
C ARG A 97 -6.63 10.13 -11.82
N VAL A 98 -6.15 10.91 -12.79
CA VAL A 98 -5.43 12.15 -12.52
C VAL A 98 -6.38 13.24 -12.05
N THR A 99 -7.54 13.40 -12.68
CA THR A 99 -8.57 14.35 -12.25
C THR A 99 -9.05 14.05 -10.83
N SER A 100 -9.35 12.79 -10.51
CA SER A 100 -9.71 12.37 -9.14
C SER A 100 -8.59 12.65 -8.13
N ARG A 101 -7.33 12.47 -8.52
CA ARG A 101 -6.19 12.83 -7.66
C ARG A 101 -6.10 14.33 -7.44
N LEU A 102 -6.25 15.14 -8.48
CA LEU A 102 -6.24 16.60 -8.38
C LEU A 102 -7.40 17.12 -7.52
N GLN A 103 -8.60 16.55 -7.67
CA GLN A 103 -9.76 16.87 -6.82
C GLN A 103 -9.49 16.56 -5.35
N ARG A 104 -8.89 15.40 -5.03
CA ARG A 104 -8.50 15.07 -3.65
C ARG A 104 -7.46 16.02 -3.07
N LEU A 105 -6.49 16.43 -3.88
CA LEU A 105 -5.48 17.41 -3.46
C LEU A 105 -6.12 18.78 -3.22
N ALA A 106 -7.03 19.22 -4.10
CA ALA A 106 -7.77 20.46 -3.93
C ALA A 106 -8.64 20.43 -2.67
N ALA A 107 -9.33 19.33 -2.41
CA ALA A 107 -10.13 19.16 -1.19
C ALA A 107 -9.26 19.17 0.08
N ALA A 108 -8.09 18.53 0.06
CA ALA A 108 -7.15 18.57 1.18
C ALA A 108 -6.59 19.99 1.41
N HIS A 109 -6.28 20.72 0.34
CA HIS A 109 -5.83 22.10 0.43
C HIS A 109 -6.91 23.03 1.01
N ALA A 110 -8.16 22.91 0.55
CA ALA A 110 -9.28 23.65 1.11
C ALA A 110 -9.50 23.33 2.60
N LEU A 111 -9.31 22.06 2.99
CA LEU A 111 -9.34 21.68 4.41
C LEU A 111 -8.22 22.35 5.20
N GLU A 112 -7.01 22.43 4.66
CA GLU A 112 -5.88 23.11 5.31
C GLU A 112 -6.12 24.63 5.45
N GLU A 113 -6.65 25.28 4.41
CA GLU A 113 -7.05 26.69 4.45
C GLU A 113 -8.11 26.94 5.51
N THR A 114 -9.17 26.12 5.55
CA THR A 114 -10.20 26.23 6.60
C THR A 114 -9.64 25.96 7.99
N ALA A 115 -8.78 24.94 8.15
CA ALA A 115 -8.13 24.63 9.42
C ALA A 115 -7.24 25.78 9.92
N SER A 116 -6.58 26.50 9.01
CA SER A 116 -5.72 27.65 9.35
C SER A 116 -6.47 28.83 9.95
N GLN A 117 -7.78 28.94 9.70
CA GLN A 117 -8.65 29.96 10.31
C GLN A 117 -8.95 29.66 11.78
N TYR A 118 -8.80 28.41 12.22
CA TYR A 118 -9.05 28.04 13.61
C TYR A 118 -7.74 28.10 14.41
N GLN A 119 -7.67 29.05 15.35
CA GLN A 119 -6.57 29.08 16.32
C GLN A 119 -6.75 27.93 17.31
N PHE A 120 -5.79 27.01 17.35
CA PHE A 120 -5.72 26.00 18.40
C PHE A 120 -5.52 26.68 19.75
N LYS A 121 -6.60 26.76 20.54
CA LYS A 121 -6.52 27.11 21.96
C LYS A 121 -6.27 25.82 22.73
N PRO A 122 -5.04 25.55 23.21
CA PRO A 122 -4.82 24.39 24.05
C PRO A 122 -5.78 24.46 25.22
N ARG A 123 -6.53 23.38 25.45
CA ARG A 123 -7.37 23.25 26.64
C ARG A 123 -6.44 23.15 27.85
N THR A 124 -6.22 24.27 28.52
CA THR A 124 -5.14 24.49 29.51
C THR A 124 -5.29 23.73 30.84
N GLU A 125 -6.18 22.73 30.95
CA GLU A 125 -6.57 22.22 32.28
C GLU A 125 -6.46 20.73 32.54
N LEU A 126 -5.68 19.96 31.78
CA LEU A 126 -5.30 18.62 32.24
C LEU A 126 -3.82 18.41 31.99
N VAL A 127 -3.02 18.69 33.02
CA VAL A 127 -1.61 18.31 33.13
C VAL A 127 -1.54 16.77 33.12
N LEU A 128 -1.62 16.19 31.94
CA LEU A 128 -1.30 14.79 31.73
C LEU A 128 0.23 14.71 31.76
N SER A 129 0.78 14.51 32.96
CA SER A 129 2.22 14.37 33.19
C SER A 129 2.79 13.30 32.23
N LYS A 130 3.57 13.75 31.24
CA LYS A 130 4.33 12.85 30.38
C LYS A 130 5.35 12.14 31.27
N PRO A 131 5.42 10.79 31.26
CA PRO A 131 6.42 10.07 32.06
C PRO A 131 7.82 10.48 31.60
N THR A 132 8.66 10.86 32.56
CA THR A 132 10.02 11.39 32.31
C THR A 132 10.98 10.31 31.82
N ARG A 133 10.70 9.02 32.11
CA ARG A 133 11.52 7.90 31.64
C ARG A 133 10.75 6.92 30.76
N LEU A 134 11.45 6.41 29.75
CA LEU A 134 10.98 5.38 28.82
C LEU A 134 10.84 4.04 29.57
N GLY A 135 9.71 3.85 30.26
CA GLY A 135 9.44 2.66 31.09
C GLY A 135 8.62 2.93 32.36
N GLU A 136 8.50 4.18 32.80
CA GLU A 136 7.75 4.58 34.01
C GLU A 136 6.22 4.59 33.83
N ARG A 137 5.72 4.31 32.63
CA ARG A 137 4.30 3.98 32.49
C ARG A 137 4.08 2.63 33.14
N ALA A 138 3.67 2.64 34.40
CA ALA A 138 3.02 1.51 35.03
C ALA A 138 1.94 1.04 34.06
N VAL A 139 2.20 -0.09 33.39
CA VAL A 139 1.19 -0.76 32.58
C VAL A 139 0.16 -1.20 33.60
N LYS A 140 -0.86 -0.35 33.81
CA LYS A 140 -1.96 -0.64 34.73
C LYS A 140 -2.43 -2.05 34.41
N HIS A 141 -2.75 -2.84 35.42
CA HIS A 141 -3.22 -4.21 35.22
C HIS A 141 -4.40 -4.29 34.23
N SER A 142 -5.20 -3.21 34.16
CA SER A 142 -6.27 -2.97 33.17
C SER A 142 -5.82 -2.84 31.70
N HIS A 143 -4.51 -2.73 31.42
CA HIS A 143 -3.93 -2.76 30.07
C HIS A 143 -3.39 -4.16 29.69
N ARG A 144 -3.44 -5.14 30.60
CA ARG A 144 -3.28 -6.54 30.22
C ARG A 144 -4.59 -7.00 29.60
N ILE A 145 -4.71 -6.82 28.29
CA ILE A 145 -5.79 -7.41 27.51
C ILE A 145 -5.76 -8.93 27.77
N PRO A 146 -6.81 -9.53 28.36
CA PRO A 146 -6.87 -10.97 28.56
C PRO A 146 -6.66 -11.71 27.24
N SER A 147 -6.08 -12.92 27.32
CA SER A 147 -5.77 -13.70 26.12
C SER A 147 -6.98 -13.90 25.21
N ALA A 148 -8.17 -14.05 25.80
CA ALA A 148 -9.45 -14.15 25.11
C ALA A 148 -9.79 -12.89 24.29
N GLU A 149 -9.69 -11.70 24.88
CA GLU A 149 -9.95 -10.43 24.16
C GLU A 149 -8.92 -10.20 23.04
N ARG A 150 -7.65 -10.58 23.26
CA ARG A 150 -6.64 -10.49 22.21
C ARG A 150 -6.98 -11.42 21.04
N GLN A 151 -7.46 -12.63 21.32
CA GLN A 151 -7.91 -13.56 20.28
C GLN A 151 -9.16 -13.05 19.55
N ALA A 152 -10.13 -12.49 20.29
CA ALA A 152 -11.33 -11.88 19.71
C ALA A 152 -10.99 -10.68 18.80
N ALA A 153 -10.08 -9.80 19.24
CA ALA A 153 -9.61 -8.68 18.43
C ALA A 153 -8.90 -9.15 17.15
N LEU A 154 -8.09 -10.21 17.23
CA LEU A 154 -7.46 -10.81 16.05
C LEU A 154 -8.49 -11.48 15.12
N ALA A 155 -9.56 -12.06 15.65
CA ALA A 155 -10.66 -12.61 14.86
C ALA A 155 -11.42 -11.49 14.12
N ALA A 156 -11.83 -10.44 14.83
CA ALA A 156 -12.51 -9.28 14.25
C ALA A 156 -11.65 -8.58 13.18
N ALA A 157 -10.34 -8.43 13.42
CA ALA A 157 -9.43 -7.88 12.42
C ALA A 157 -9.35 -8.74 11.15
N LYS A 158 -9.40 -10.08 11.27
CA LYS A 158 -9.43 -10.98 10.11
C LYS A 158 -10.73 -10.86 9.32
N GLU A 159 -11.86 -10.66 10.00
CA GLU A 159 -13.15 -10.45 9.35
C GLU A 159 -13.18 -9.15 8.54
N LEU A 160 -12.71 -8.03 9.12
CA LEU A 160 -12.63 -6.75 8.41
C LEU A 160 -11.76 -6.80 7.16
N VAL A 161 -10.63 -7.50 7.22
CA VAL A 161 -9.71 -7.64 6.08
C VAL A 161 -10.25 -8.58 4.99
N LYS A 162 -11.21 -9.45 5.33
CA LYS A 162 -11.82 -10.36 4.35
C LYS A 162 -12.59 -9.61 3.26
N GLU A 163 -13.19 -8.47 3.60
CA GLU A 163 -14.06 -7.70 2.70
C GLU A 163 -13.38 -6.48 2.06
N VAL A 164 -12.41 -5.86 2.74
CA VAL A 164 -11.83 -4.58 2.28
C VAL A 164 -10.33 -4.69 2.04
N GLY A 165 -9.88 -4.20 0.88
CA GLY A 165 -8.48 -3.98 0.56
C GLY A 165 -7.85 -5.01 -0.40
N PRO A 166 -6.54 -4.92 -0.64
CA PRO A 166 -5.83 -5.76 -1.64
C PRO A 166 -5.79 -7.26 -1.31
N TYR A 167 -6.28 -7.65 -0.12
CA TYR A 167 -6.37 -9.04 0.34
C TYR A 167 -7.83 -9.54 0.45
N ALA A 168 -8.82 -8.75 0.02
CA ALA A 168 -10.22 -9.16 0.02
C ALA A 168 -10.39 -10.47 -0.77
N GLY A 169 -11.11 -11.43 -0.19
CA GLY A 169 -11.31 -12.79 -0.76
C GLY A 169 -10.14 -13.77 -0.58
N ARG A 170 -9.00 -13.39 0.03
CA ARG A 170 -7.91 -14.33 0.35
C ARG A 170 -8.04 -14.85 1.79
N ALA A 171 -8.11 -16.18 1.95
CA ALA A 171 -8.24 -16.83 3.27
C ALA A 171 -7.06 -16.59 4.23
N LYS A 172 -5.87 -16.23 3.71
CA LYS A 172 -4.70 -15.85 4.51
C LYS A 172 -4.19 -14.49 4.05
N VAL A 173 -4.28 -13.51 4.94
CA VAL A 173 -3.81 -12.14 4.71
C VAL A 173 -2.28 -12.12 4.55
N PHE A 174 -1.56 -12.93 5.33
CA PHE A 174 -0.11 -13.10 5.24
C PHE A 174 0.28 -14.55 5.53
N LYS A 175 1.28 -15.07 4.80
CA LYS A 175 1.84 -16.41 5.03
C LYS A 175 2.59 -16.53 6.38
N GLY A 176 2.92 -15.39 6.99
CA GLY A 176 3.84 -15.30 8.13
C GLY A 176 5.30 -15.46 7.70
N SER A 177 6.23 -14.99 8.53
CA SER A 177 7.66 -15.25 8.32
C SER A 177 7.94 -16.76 8.40
N ARG A 178 9.13 -17.20 7.96
CA ARG A 178 9.54 -18.59 8.15
C ARG A 178 9.59 -18.96 9.65
N GLU A 179 9.99 -18.01 10.48
CA GLU A 179 10.14 -18.17 11.92
C GLU A 179 8.79 -18.33 12.63
N ASP A 180 7.80 -17.51 12.27
CA ASP A 180 6.45 -17.57 12.85
C ASP A 180 5.79 -18.91 12.55
N ARG A 181 5.94 -19.40 11.32
CA ARG A 181 5.40 -20.70 10.90
C ARG A 181 5.99 -21.87 11.69
N GLY A 182 7.26 -21.77 12.10
CA GLY A 182 7.95 -22.78 12.88
C GLY A 182 7.87 -22.59 14.38
N LYS A 183 7.19 -21.54 14.88
CA LYS A 183 7.19 -21.19 16.30
C LYS A 183 6.54 -22.30 17.14
N HIS A 184 5.35 -22.76 16.77
CA HIS A 184 4.63 -23.81 17.53
C HIS A 184 5.46 -25.09 17.68
N ARG A 185 6.06 -25.57 16.57
CA ARG A 185 6.93 -26.76 16.59
C ARG A 185 8.16 -26.57 17.47
N ARG A 186 8.73 -25.36 17.51
CA ARG A 186 9.85 -25.04 18.41
C ARG A 186 9.39 -25.04 19.87
N ASP A 187 8.23 -24.44 20.15
CA ASP A 187 7.65 -24.40 21.48
C ASP A 187 7.37 -25.83 21.99
N GLU A 188 6.78 -26.71 21.17
CA GLU A 188 6.59 -28.14 21.48
C GLU A 188 7.92 -28.88 21.71
N ALA A 189 8.93 -28.64 20.86
CA ALA A 189 10.23 -29.26 21.01
C ALA A 189 10.97 -28.80 22.29
N VAL A 190 10.80 -27.54 22.67
CA VAL A 190 11.32 -27.01 23.95
C VAL A 190 10.58 -27.66 25.11
N GLN A 191 9.25 -27.75 25.04
CA GLN A 191 8.44 -28.37 26.08
C GLN A 191 8.82 -29.84 26.29
N GLY A 192 8.93 -30.63 25.22
CA GLY A 192 9.34 -32.04 25.33
C GLY A 192 10.74 -32.22 25.93
N LYS A 193 11.68 -31.30 25.66
CA LYS A 193 13.00 -31.31 26.31
C LYS A 193 12.93 -30.99 27.80
N LEU A 194 12.08 -30.04 28.19
CA LEU A 194 11.88 -29.68 29.59
C LEU A 194 11.24 -30.85 30.36
N ASP A 195 10.27 -31.53 29.77
CA ASP A 195 9.60 -32.67 30.38
C ASP A 195 10.58 -33.85 30.60
N GLY A 196 11.46 -34.11 29.63
CA GLY A 196 12.50 -35.15 29.72
C GLY A 196 13.72 -34.78 30.57
N MET A 197 13.87 -33.51 30.98
CA MET A 197 15.07 -33.01 31.62
C MET A 197 15.40 -33.73 32.93
N LYS A 198 14.38 -34.12 33.71
CA LYS A 198 14.56 -34.85 34.97
C LYS A 198 15.14 -36.25 34.77
N GLN A 199 14.77 -36.93 33.68
CA GLN A 199 15.30 -38.26 33.37
C GLN A 199 16.77 -38.16 32.98
N VAL A 200 17.10 -37.24 32.06
CA VAL A 200 18.48 -37.01 31.62
C VAL A 200 19.41 -36.69 32.80
N VAL A 201 18.93 -35.90 33.77
CA VAL A 201 19.69 -35.60 35.00
C VAL A 201 19.91 -36.86 35.85
N ARG A 202 18.91 -37.73 35.98
CA ARG A 202 19.04 -39.00 36.73
C ARG A 202 20.04 -39.94 36.05
N ASP A 203 19.88 -40.18 34.76
CA ASP A 203 20.76 -41.06 33.98
C ASP A 203 22.23 -40.58 34.07
N TRP A 204 22.44 -39.26 34.01
CA TRP A 204 23.76 -38.67 34.17
C TRP A 204 24.34 -38.87 35.59
N GLN A 205 23.53 -38.70 36.63
CA GLN A 205 23.94 -38.95 38.01
C GLN A 205 24.27 -40.43 38.25
N GLU A 206 23.47 -41.34 37.71
CA GLU A 206 23.70 -42.80 37.77
C GLU A 206 25.03 -43.15 37.08
N GLY A 207 25.26 -42.66 35.87
CA GLY A 207 26.53 -42.86 35.15
C GLY A 207 27.75 -42.32 35.91
N LEU A 208 27.62 -41.17 36.58
CA LEU A 208 28.67 -40.65 37.46
C LEU A 208 28.92 -41.55 38.68
N ASN A 209 27.85 -42.06 39.29
CA ASN A 209 27.96 -42.93 40.46
C ASN A 209 28.60 -44.28 40.10
N GLU A 210 28.24 -44.86 38.96
CA GLU A 210 28.87 -46.07 38.43
C GLU A 210 30.36 -45.87 38.15
N ALA A 211 30.72 -44.76 37.49
CA ALA A 211 32.12 -44.43 37.21
C ALA A 211 32.93 -44.25 38.51
N ARG A 212 32.36 -43.57 39.50
CA ARG A 212 32.97 -43.43 40.84
C ARG A 212 33.09 -44.78 41.55
N GLY A 213 32.11 -45.66 41.41
CA GLY A 213 32.14 -47.01 41.99
C GLY A 213 33.30 -47.85 41.42
N LYS A 214 33.47 -47.83 40.09
CA LYS A 214 34.58 -48.54 39.41
C LYS A 214 35.96 -47.97 39.76
N ALA A 215 36.03 -46.66 40.01
CA ALA A 215 37.29 -45.97 40.32
C ALA A 215 37.73 -46.12 41.78
N LYS A 216 36.92 -46.67 42.68
CA LYS A 216 37.36 -46.99 44.05
C LYS A 216 38.26 -48.23 43.98
N PRO A 217 39.59 -48.11 44.11
CA PRO A 217 40.45 -49.28 44.18
C PRO A 217 40.00 -50.14 45.36
N GLY A 218 39.89 -51.45 45.15
CA GLY A 218 39.58 -52.38 46.23
C GLY A 218 40.57 -52.16 47.37
N LEU A 219 40.08 -51.83 48.56
CA LEU A 219 40.89 -51.59 49.74
C LEU A 219 41.76 -52.84 49.95
N PRO A 220 43.10 -52.77 49.83
CA PRO A 220 43.94 -53.89 50.19
C PRO A 220 43.84 -54.05 51.70
N PHE A 221 43.42 -55.23 52.15
CA PHE A 221 43.32 -55.62 53.55
C PHE A 221 44.66 -55.47 54.28
#